data_AF-A0A8T4MMM7-F1
#
_entry.id   AF-A0A8T4MMM7-F1
#
_cell.length_a   1.000
_cell.length_b   1.000
_cell.length_c   1.000
_cell.angle_alpha   90.00
_cell.angle_beta   90.00
_cell.angle_gamma   90.00
#
_symmetry.space_group_name_H-M   'P 1'
#
loop_
_entity.id
_entity.type
_entity.pdbx_description
1 polymer ?
#
loop_
_entity_poly.entity_id
_entity_poly.type
_entity_poly.pdbx_seq_one_letter_code
_entity_poly.pdbx_strand_id
1 'polypeptide(L)'
;MKSEITFEDWEKVNLIVGEVIEVSDGKIKINVGGEVLSEKKIDVKKGEKIVVGLFNGNLVFPLVDGSAIVPEKDIELGSRVG
;
A
#
# COMPACT_ATOMS: atom_id res chain seq x y z
N MET A 1 19.96 0.15 1.92
CA MET A 1 19.40 1.21 1.05
C MET A 1 18.49 2.06 1.92
N LYS A 2 18.69 3.38 1.95
CA LYS A 2 17.76 4.29 2.65
C LYS A 2 16.53 4.45 1.76
N SER A 3 15.41 3.88 2.19
CA SER A 3 14.11 3.93 1.52
C SER A 3 13.34 5.17 2.00
N GLU A 4 13.94 6.35 1.83
CA GLU A 4 13.36 7.64 2.20
C GLU A 4 13.38 8.53 0.97
N ILE A 5 12.20 9.00 0.55
CA ILE A 5 12.04 9.95 -0.55
C ILE A 5 11.97 11.37 0.01
N THR A 6 12.44 12.36 -0.76
CA THR A 6 12.35 13.76 -0.37
C THR A 6 10.91 14.27 -0.45
N PHE A 7 10.60 15.38 0.22
CA PHE A 7 9.28 16.01 0.11
C PHE A 7 8.95 16.45 -1.32
N GLU A 8 9.94 16.94 -2.06
CA GLU A 8 9.79 17.35 -3.48
C GLU A 8 9.52 16.15 -4.40
N ASP A 9 10.05 14.97 -4.05
CA ASP A 9 9.73 13.73 -4.73
C ASP A 9 8.34 13.22 -4.34
N TRP A 10 7.91 13.44 -3.08
CA TRP A 10 6.57 13.10 -2.61
C TRP A 10 5.46 13.80 -3.41
N GLU A 11 5.65 15.08 -3.75
CA GLU A 11 4.69 15.83 -4.58
C GLU A 11 4.48 15.24 -5.99
N LYS A 12 5.43 14.44 -6.46
CA LYS A 12 5.38 13.77 -7.77
C LYS A 12 4.86 12.33 -7.68
N VAL A 13 4.62 11.82 -6.47
CA VAL A 13 4.06 10.48 -6.27
C VAL A 13 2.62 10.48 -6.72
N ASN A 14 2.28 9.59 -7.65
CA ASN A 14 0.90 9.34 -8.01
C ASN A 14 0.29 8.34 -7.02
N LEU A 15 -0.59 8.81 -6.13
CA LEU A 15 -1.28 7.95 -5.16
C LEU A 15 -2.49 7.27 -5.80
N ILE A 16 -2.57 5.97 -5.65
CA ILE A 16 -3.61 5.12 -6.19
C ILE A 16 -4.00 4.03 -5.20
N VAL A 17 -5.14 3.40 -5.43
CA VAL A 17 -5.62 2.28 -4.63
C VAL A 17 -5.26 0.98 -5.34
N GLY A 18 -4.55 0.10 -4.64
CA GLY A 18 -4.25 -1.26 -5.08
C GLY A 18 -4.96 -2.31 -4.23
N GLU A 19 -5.20 -3.49 -4.78
CA GLU A 19 -5.81 -4.63 -4.08
C GLU A 19 -4.75 -5.69 -3.78
N VAL A 20 -4.67 -6.15 -2.53
CA VAL A 20 -3.75 -7.22 -2.13
C VAL A 20 -4.29 -8.57 -2.63
N ILE A 21 -3.65 -9.16 -3.63
CA ILE A 21 -4.10 -10.43 -4.23
C ILE A 21 -3.44 -11.66 -3.61
N GLU A 22 -2.27 -11.50 -2.99
CA GLU A 22 -1.51 -12.60 -2.36
C GLU A 22 -0.67 -12.07 -1.20
N VAL A 23 -0.62 -12.83 -0.10
CA VAL A 23 0.31 -12.64 1.02
C VAL A 23 0.96 -14.00 1.29
N SER A 24 2.27 -14.11 1.03
CA SER A 24 3.01 -15.37 1.10
C SER A 24 4.45 -15.11 1.56
N ASP A 25 4.87 -15.77 2.64
CA ASP A 25 6.24 -15.73 3.18
C ASP A 25 6.88 -14.33 3.27
N GLY A 26 6.10 -13.35 3.77
CA GLY A 26 6.56 -11.97 3.93
C GLY A 26 6.70 -11.18 2.64
N LYS A 27 6.16 -11.70 1.52
CA LYS A 27 5.93 -10.97 0.28
C LYS A 27 4.44 -10.71 0.12
N ILE A 28 4.11 -9.53 -0.38
CA ILE A 28 2.75 -9.18 -0.78
C ILE A 28 2.73 -8.96 -2.28
N LYS A 29 1.66 -9.38 -2.96
CA LYS A 29 1.36 -9.01 -4.33
C LYS A 29 0.15 -8.10 -4.35
N ILE A 30 0.28 -6.99 -5.05
CA ILE A 30 -0.76 -5.97 -5.16
C ILE A 30 -1.10 -5.80 -6.63
N ASN A 31 -2.39 -5.86 -6.95
CA ASN A 31 -2.92 -5.50 -8.25
C ASN A 31 -3.22 -4.00 -8.26
N VAL A 32 -2.60 -3.30 -9.20
CA VAL A 32 -2.70 -1.86 -9.37
C VAL A 32 -3.05 -1.59 -10.83
N GLY A 33 -4.33 -1.38 -11.13
CA GLY A 33 -4.78 -1.07 -12.49
C GLY A 33 -4.44 -2.14 -13.54
N GLY A 34 -4.27 -3.40 -13.15
CA GLY A 34 -3.91 -4.52 -14.03
C GLY A 34 -2.43 -4.94 -13.96
N GLU A 35 -1.59 -4.17 -13.25
CA GLU A 35 -0.20 -4.56 -12.98
C GLU A 35 -0.08 -5.27 -11.63
N VAL A 36 0.70 -6.35 -11.58
CA VAL A 36 0.98 -7.09 -10.33
C VAL A 36 2.38 -6.78 -9.87
N LEU A 37 2.49 -6.19 -8.69
CA LEU A 37 3.75 -5.73 -8.13
C LEU A 37 3.99 -6.39 -6.76
N SER A 38 5.26 -6.65 -6.41
CA SER A 38 5.64 -7.40 -5.20
C SER A 38 6.49 -6.57 -4.25
N GLU A 39 6.14 -6.57 -2.96
CA GLU A 39 6.90 -5.85 -1.91
C GLU A 39 7.22 -6.75 -0.70
N LYS A 40 8.22 -6.36 0.10
CA LYS A 40 8.54 -7.02 1.38
C LYS A 40 7.73 -6.45 2.56
N LYS A 41 7.23 -7.38 3.37
CA LYS A 41 6.60 -7.29 4.71
C LYS A 41 5.96 -5.95 5.08
N ILE A 42 4.68 -5.82 4.74
CA ILE A 42 3.75 -4.81 5.27
C ILE A 42 2.60 -5.57 5.93
N ASP A 43 2.05 -5.05 7.03
CA ASP A 43 0.91 -5.66 7.70
C ASP A 43 -0.39 -5.40 6.94
N VAL A 44 -0.78 -6.36 6.09
CA VAL A 44 -1.98 -6.34 5.24
C VAL A 44 -2.52 -7.76 5.04
N LYS A 45 -3.79 -7.87 4.69
CA LYS A 45 -4.48 -9.14 4.38
C LYS A 45 -4.83 -9.22 2.91
N LYS A 46 -4.93 -10.44 2.39
CA LYS A 46 -5.47 -10.70 1.05
C LYS A 46 -6.90 -10.17 0.94
N GLY A 47 -7.18 -9.45 -0.14
CA GLY A 47 -8.45 -8.78 -0.44
C GLY A 47 -8.54 -7.35 0.09
N GLU A 48 -7.59 -6.90 0.91
CA GLU A 48 -7.58 -5.51 1.36
C GLU A 48 -7.19 -4.57 0.23
N LYS A 49 -7.85 -3.41 0.20
CA LYS A 49 -7.46 -2.29 -0.64
C LYS A 49 -6.58 -1.35 0.16
N ILE A 50 -5.45 -0.97 -0.41
CA ILE A 50 -4.46 -0.11 0.25
C ILE A 50 -4.07 1.03 -0.68
N VAL A 51 -3.67 2.15 -0.07
CA VAL A 51 -3.08 3.27 -0.79
C VAL A 51 -1.62 2.94 -1.08
N VAL A 52 -1.25 3.02 -2.36
CA VAL A 52 0.11 2.87 -2.84
C VAL A 52 0.48 4.08 -3.71
N GLY A 53 1.75 4.46 -3.67
CA GLY A 53 2.32 5.48 -4.53
C GLY A 53 3.07 4.85 -5.70
N LEU A 54 2.91 5.41 -6.90
CA LEU A 54 3.79 5.14 -8.03
C LEU A 54 4.76 6.31 -8.21
N PHE A 55 6.06 6.00 -8.19
CA PHE A 55 7.12 6.98 -8.43
C PHE A 55 8.21 6.36 -9.30
N ASN A 56 8.41 6.93 -10.50
CA ASN A 56 9.39 6.45 -11.48
C ASN A 56 9.30 4.92 -11.76
N GLY A 57 8.08 4.38 -11.82
CA GLY A 57 7.84 2.94 -12.05
C GLY A 57 8.08 2.05 -10.83
N ASN A 58 8.41 2.62 -9.66
CA ASN A 58 8.55 1.89 -8.41
C ASN A 58 7.34 2.14 -7.51
N LEU A 59 7.03 1.14 -6.68
CA LEU A 59 6.05 1.31 -5.61
C LEU A 59 6.66 2.02 -4.41
N VAL A 60 5.88 2.94 -3.87
CA VAL A 60 6.14 3.63 -2.61
C VAL A 60 4.96 3.36 -1.71
N PHE A 61 5.24 2.94 -0.48
CA PHE A 61 4.19 2.67 0.50
C PHE A 61 4.19 3.80 1.52
N PRO A 62 3.14 4.64 1.55
CA PRO A 62 2.93 5.49 2.70
C PRO A 62 2.53 4.60 3.87
N LEU A 63 3.43 4.48 4.84
CA LEU A 63 3.20 3.73 6.07
C LEU A 63 2.97 4.70 7.21
N VAL A 64 2.01 4.37 8.08
CA VAL A 64 1.81 5.03 9.38
C VAL A 64 2.10 3.98 10.44
N ASP A 65 3.10 4.22 11.28
CA ASP A 65 3.55 3.28 12.32
C ASP A 65 3.84 1.84 11.80
N GLY A 66 4.23 1.72 10.53
CA GLY A 66 4.53 0.42 9.87
C GLY A 66 3.32 -0.27 9.21
N SER A 67 2.13 0.31 9.30
CA SER A 67 0.90 -0.19 8.65
C SER A 67 0.60 0.57 7.37
N ALA A 68 0.04 -0.13 6.37
CA ALA A 68 -0.44 0.49 5.14
C ALA A 68 -1.67 1.36 5.41
N ILE A 69 -1.79 2.46 4.66
CA ILE A 69 -3.01 3.28 4.69
C ILE A 69 -4.10 2.57 3.88
N VAL A 70 -5.27 2.38 4.49
CA VAL A 70 -6.47 1.81 3.86
C VAL A 70 -7.44 2.94 3.50
N PRO A 71 -8.05 2.96 2.31
CA PRO A 71 -9.06 3.94 1.96
C PRO A 71 -10.27 3.89 2.90
N GLU A 72 -10.71 5.03 3.41
CA GLU A 72 -11.81 5.14 4.37
C GLU A 72 -13.12 4.49 3.90
N LYS A 73 -13.40 4.55 2.59
CA LYS A 73 -14.61 3.96 1.98
C LYS A 73 -14.65 2.43 2.03
N ASP A 74 -13.50 1.79 2.19
CA ASP A 74 -13.37 0.33 2.27
C ASP A 74 -13.22 -0.14 3.74
N ILE A 75 -13.23 0.80 4.70
CA ILE A 75 -13.42 0.49 6.12
C ILE A 75 -14.91 0.21 6.31
N GLU A 76 -15.32 -1.05 6.15
CA GLU A 76 -16.61 -1.47 6.71
C GLU A 76 -16.58 -1.11 8.20
N LEU A 77 -17.64 -0.46 8.68
CA LEU A 77 -17.88 -0.05 10.07
C LEU A 77 -17.90 -1.27 11.04
N GLY A 78 -16.77 -1.96 11.18
CA GLY A 78 -16.50 -3.03 12.14
C GLY A 78 -15.74 -2.53 13.37
N SER A 79 -15.15 -1.34 13.30
CA SER A 79 -14.53 -0.66 14.44
C SER A 79 -15.56 0.06 15.31
N ARG A 80 -16.65 -0.63 15.68
CA ARG A 80 -17.37 -0.26 16.90
C ARG A 80 -16.49 -0.71 18.06
N VAL A 81 -15.72 0.22 18.60
CA VAL A 81 -15.09 0.09 19.91
C VAL A 81 -16.18 -0.31 20.89
N GLY A 82 -16.08 -1.54 21.42
CA GLY A 82 -16.75 -1.97 22.63
C GLY A 82 -15.88 -1.69 23.84
#